data_AF-A0A963ENX1-F1
#
_entry.id   AF-A0A963ENX1-F1
#
_cell.length_a   1.000
_cell.length_b   1.000
_cell.length_c   1.000
_cell.angle_alpha   90.00
_cell.angle_beta   90.00
_cell.angle_gamma   90.00
#
_symmetry.space_group_name_H-M   'P 1'
#
loop_
_entity.id
_entity.type
_entity.pdbx_description
1 polymer ?
#
loop_
_entity_poly.entity_id
_entity_poly.type
_entity_poly.pdbx_seq_one_letter_code
_entity_poly.pdbx_strand_id
1 'polypeptide(L)'
;MNKNSLAILLFTCAGLACPAMADELADATLQLCEKVKSCATEQMSQANLTPEMLQMMQPMVDTMCASLQGNVADVPQGHALYPHAVACMRSLADVSCAQMQASGNPPTAECTAYEEKARKLSMATDTP
;
A
#
# COMPACT_ATOMS: atom_id res chain seq x y z
N MET A 1 12.81 -44.49 -50.42
CA MET A 1 11.85 -45.23 -49.55
C MET A 1 12.37 -45.11 -48.13
N ASN A 2 11.67 -44.67 -47.09
CA ASN A 2 10.37 -44.04 -46.91
C ASN A 2 10.39 -43.38 -45.52
N LYS A 3 9.89 -42.14 -45.44
CA LYS A 3 8.97 -41.59 -44.43
C LYS A 3 9.03 -42.21 -43.01
N ASN A 4 9.45 -41.41 -42.02
CA ASN A 4 8.50 -40.96 -40.99
C ASN A 4 9.14 -39.97 -40.03
N SER A 5 8.66 -38.73 -40.13
CA SER A 5 8.61 -37.76 -39.06
C SER A 5 8.11 -38.41 -37.77
N LEU A 6 8.92 -38.35 -36.72
CA LEU A 6 8.43 -38.45 -35.34
C LEU A 6 8.75 -37.13 -34.65
N ALA A 7 7.93 -36.14 -34.98
CA ALA A 7 7.74 -34.97 -34.13
C ALA A 7 6.99 -35.46 -32.88
N ILE A 8 7.70 -35.71 -31.79
CA ILE A 8 7.09 -35.93 -30.48
C ILE A 8 7.67 -34.91 -29.52
N LEU A 9 6.94 -33.78 -29.47
CA LEU A 9 6.54 -33.08 -28.25
C LEU A 9 7.64 -32.89 -27.20
N LEU A 10 8.50 -31.91 -27.46
CA LEU A 10 9.00 -31.03 -26.39
C LEU A 10 7.78 -30.42 -25.71
N PHE A 11 7.32 -31.05 -24.63
CA PHE A 11 6.38 -30.43 -23.69
C PHE A 11 7.18 -29.39 -22.91
N THR A 12 7.47 -28.28 -23.58
CA THR A 12 7.83 -27.01 -22.96
C THR A 12 6.69 -26.65 -22.01
N CYS A 13 6.83 -27.03 -20.74
CA CYS A 13 6.30 -26.24 -19.63
C CYS A 13 6.99 -24.87 -19.70
N ALA A 14 6.60 -24.08 -20.70
CA ALA A 14 6.78 -22.64 -20.70
C ALA A 14 6.16 -22.18 -19.39
N GLY A 15 7.03 -21.63 -18.54
CA GLY A 15 6.68 -21.27 -17.18
C GLY A 15 5.35 -20.56 -17.15
N LEU A 16 4.42 -21.11 -16.37
CA LEU A 16 3.54 -20.24 -15.62
C LEU A 16 4.49 -19.35 -14.81
N ALA A 17 4.83 -18.19 -15.37
CA ALA A 17 5.13 -17.04 -14.56
C ALA A 17 3.86 -16.87 -13.72
N CYS A 18 3.87 -17.42 -12.51
CA CYS A 18 2.97 -16.94 -11.48
C CYS A 18 3.16 -15.42 -11.52
N PRO A 19 2.11 -14.63 -11.81
CA PRO A 19 2.21 -13.23 -11.46
C PRO A 19 2.57 -13.26 -9.98
N ALA A 20 3.72 -12.68 -9.62
CA ALA A 20 3.96 -12.37 -8.24
C ALA A 20 2.76 -11.51 -7.85
N MET A 21 1.82 -12.10 -7.11
CA MET A 21 0.63 -11.41 -6.64
C MET A 21 1.17 -10.40 -5.65
N ALA A 22 1.53 -9.23 -6.15
CA ALA A 22 1.89 -8.12 -5.31
C ALA A 22 0.68 -7.88 -4.40
N ASP A 23 0.91 -7.95 -3.09
CA ASP A 23 -0.14 -7.65 -2.13
C ASP A 23 -0.58 -6.20 -2.35
N GLU A 24 -1.79 -6.01 -2.86
CA GLU A 24 -2.30 -4.69 -3.26
C GLU A 24 -2.33 -3.71 -2.09
N LEU A 25 -2.52 -4.23 -0.88
CA LEU A 25 -2.53 -3.44 0.33
C LEU A 25 -1.13 -2.96 0.68
N ALA A 26 -0.13 -3.84 0.67
CA ALA A 26 1.28 -3.47 0.85
C ALA A 26 1.75 -2.46 -0.21
N ASP A 27 1.34 -2.61 -1.46
CA ASP A 27 1.61 -1.65 -2.53
C ASP A 27 0.96 -0.28 -2.24
N ALA A 28 -0.32 -0.26 -1.87
CA ALA A 28 -1.01 0.99 -1.51
C ALA A 28 -0.37 1.69 -0.31
N THR A 29 0.13 0.93 0.67
CA THR A 29 0.87 1.47 1.82
C THR A 29 2.24 2.01 1.44
N LEU A 30 2.96 1.34 0.53
CA LEU A 30 4.20 1.87 -0.04
C LEU A 30 3.96 3.21 -0.73
N GLN A 31 2.91 3.32 -1.53
CA GLN A 31 2.53 4.57 -2.18
C GLN A 31 2.22 5.68 -1.16
N LEU A 32 1.48 5.36 -0.09
CA LEU A 32 1.21 6.31 0.99
C LEU A 32 2.49 6.73 1.73
N CYS A 33 3.40 5.80 2.02
CA CYS A 33 4.69 6.09 2.63
C CYS A 33 5.49 7.10 1.79
N GLU A 34 5.63 6.85 0.49
CA GLU A 34 6.36 7.76 -0.41
C GLU A 34 5.70 9.14 -0.45
N LYS A 35 4.35 9.19 -0.36
CA LYS A 35 3.63 10.46 -0.25
C LYS A 35 3.98 11.20 1.04
N VAL A 36 3.94 10.53 2.19
CA VAL A 36 4.31 11.12 3.49
C VAL A 36 5.75 11.64 3.46
N LYS A 37 6.68 10.87 2.89
CA LYS A 37 8.08 11.25 2.71
C LYS A 37 8.22 12.50 1.84
N SER A 38 7.57 12.52 0.67
CA SER A 38 7.55 13.69 -0.21
C SER A 38 7.01 14.93 0.51
N CYS A 39 5.90 14.79 1.24
CA CYS A 39 5.30 15.91 1.97
C CYS A 39 6.17 16.39 3.14
N ALA A 40 6.85 15.49 3.83
CA ALA A 40 7.82 15.83 4.87
C ALA A 40 9.02 16.58 4.26
N THR A 41 9.57 16.11 3.13
CA THR A 41 10.66 16.80 2.42
C THR A 41 10.24 18.18 1.93
N GLU A 42 9.01 18.34 1.42
CA GLU A 42 8.46 19.64 1.01
C GLU A 42 8.29 20.61 2.19
N GLN A 43 7.88 20.10 3.36
CA GLN A 43 7.81 20.92 4.57
C GLN A 43 9.21 21.33 5.06
N MET A 44 10.17 20.40 5.03
CA MET A 44 11.54 20.64 5.47
C MET A 44 12.30 21.61 4.55
N SER A 45 12.05 21.57 3.24
CA SER A 45 12.63 22.52 2.30
C SER A 45 12.12 23.95 2.54
N GLN A 46 10.87 24.10 2.97
CA GLN A 46 10.30 25.38 3.42
C GLN A 46 10.88 25.85 4.77
N ALA A 47 11.34 24.93 5.61
CA ALA A 47 11.93 25.22 6.91
C ALA A 47 13.40 25.68 6.87
N ASN A 48 13.99 25.92 5.69
CA ASN A 48 15.39 26.34 5.50
C ASN A 48 16.41 25.43 6.21
N LEU A 49 16.15 24.11 6.26
CA LEU A 49 17.09 23.15 6.84
C LEU A 49 18.31 22.96 5.93
N THR A 50 19.48 22.73 6.52
CA THR A 50 20.68 22.39 5.74
C THR A 50 20.55 20.98 5.16
N PRO A 51 21.26 20.66 4.05
CA PRO A 51 21.30 19.31 3.48
C PRO A 51 21.73 18.23 4.49
N GLU A 52 22.68 18.53 5.39
CA GLU A 52 23.04 17.59 6.47
C GLU A 52 21.86 17.30 7.40
N MET A 53 21.06 18.31 7.77
CA MET A 53 19.90 18.11 8.65
C MET A 53 18.82 17.25 7.97
N LEU A 54 18.57 17.46 6.68
CA LEU A 54 17.65 16.62 5.89
C LEU A 54 18.09 15.15 5.88
N GLN A 55 19.39 14.89 5.69
CA GLN A 55 19.95 13.53 5.71
C GLN A 55 19.81 12.84 7.06
N MET A 56 19.91 13.59 8.16
CA MET A 56 19.70 13.03 9.50
C MET A 56 18.23 12.69 9.79
N MET A 57 17.28 13.39 9.18
CA MET A 57 15.83 13.15 9.37
C MET A 57 15.29 12.03 8.49
N GLN A 58 15.92 11.76 7.35
CA GLN A 58 15.54 10.70 6.41
C GLN A 58 15.29 9.33 7.06
N PRO A 59 16.21 8.79 7.90
CA PRO A 59 15.99 7.49 8.54
C PRO A 59 14.81 7.48 9.53
N MET A 60 14.44 8.63 10.11
CA MET A 60 13.27 8.72 11.00
C MET A 60 11.98 8.58 10.19
N VAL A 61 11.88 9.22 9.03
CA VAL A 61 10.75 9.09 8.10
C VAL A 61 10.67 7.67 7.54
N ASP A 62 11.81 7.09 7.16
CA ASP A 62 11.86 5.72 6.64
C ASP A 62 11.42 4.70 7.72
N THR A 63 11.71 4.95 9.00
CA THR A 63 11.23 4.12 10.12
C THR A 63 9.71 4.22 10.31
N MET A 64 9.12 5.41 10.14
CA MET A 64 7.66 5.57 10.18
C MET A 64 6.98 4.81 9.04
N CYS A 65 7.57 4.84 7.85
CA CYS A 65 7.12 4.05 6.71
C CYS A 65 7.17 2.54 6.97
N ALA A 66 8.27 2.04 7.56
CA ALA A 66 8.38 0.63 7.94
C ALA A 66 7.31 0.23 8.97
N SER A 67 6.95 1.13 9.88
CA SER A 67 5.85 0.92 10.82
C SER A 67 4.48 0.84 10.12
N LEU A 68 4.21 1.72 9.16
CA LEU A 68 2.97 1.66 8.36
C LEU A 68 2.84 0.31 7.63
N GLN A 69 3.93 -0.18 7.05
CA GLN A 69 3.97 -1.48 6.38
C GLN A 69 3.76 -2.65 7.35
N GLY A 70 4.34 -2.59 8.55
CA GLY A 70 4.17 -3.63 9.57
C GLY A 70 2.72 -3.80 10.04
N ASN A 71 1.96 -2.71 10.15
CA ASN A 71 0.55 -2.74 10.58
C ASN A 71 -0.44 -3.13 9.46
N VAL A 72 0.00 -3.10 8.21
CA VAL A 72 -0.85 -3.39 7.04
C VAL A 72 -1.13 -4.88 6.86
N ALA A 73 -0.30 -5.74 7.46
CA ALA A 73 -0.55 -7.17 7.54
C ALA A 73 -1.82 -7.55 8.34
N ASP A 74 -2.44 -6.60 9.04
CA ASP A 74 -3.61 -6.86 9.91
C ASP A 74 -4.91 -7.15 9.14
N VAL A 75 -5.00 -6.79 7.85
CA VAL A 75 -6.17 -7.11 7.02
C VAL A 75 -5.81 -8.22 6.03
N PRO A 76 -6.16 -9.49 6.31
CA PRO A 76 -5.77 -10.60 5.45
C PRO A 76 -6.43 -10.50 4.07
N GLN A 77 -5.70 -10.94 3.05
CA GLN A 77 -6.22 -11.10 1.69
C GLN A 77 -7.48 -11.99 1.73
N GLY A 78 -8.56 -11.53 1.09
CA GLY A 78 -9.86 -12.19 1.09
C GLY A 78 -10.80 -11.77 2.23
N HIS A 79 -10.33 -10.99 3.21
CA HIS A 79 -11.22 -10.38 4.19
C HIS A 79 -12.13 -9.34 3.53
N ALA A 80 -13.37 -9.22 4.01
CA ALA A 80 -14.35 -8.26 3.46
C ALA A 80 -13.92 -6.79 3.59
N LEU A 81 -12.93 -6.50 4.43
CA LEU A 81 -12.33 -5.17 4.57
C LEU A 81 -11.16 -4.92 3.62
N TYR A 82 -10.54 -5.95 3.06
CA TYR A 82 -9.35 -5.82 2.23
C TYR A 82 -9.49 -4.79 1.11
N PRO A 83 -10.52 -4.84 0.23
CA PRO A 83 -10.66 -3.84 -0.83
C PRO A 83 -10.89 -2.42 -0.32
N HIS A 84 -11.55 -2.26 0.84
CA HIS A 84 -11.78 -0.96 1.44
C HIS A 84 -10.51 -0.38 2.08
N ALA A 85 -9.68 -1.25 2.68
CA ALA A 85 -8.37 -0.87 3.21
C ALA A 85 -7.44 -0.39 2.08
N VAL A 86 -7.38 -1.13 0.96
CA VAL A 86 -6.61 -0.75 -0.23
C VAL A 86 -7.07 0.61 -0.75
N ALA A 87 -8.38 0.81 -0.90
CA ALA A 87 -8.94 2.06 -1.39
C ALA A 87 -8.62 3.25 -0.47
N CYS A 88 -8.71 3.07 0.85
CA CYS A 88 -8.33 4.10 1.82
C CYS A 88 -6.85 4.46 1.70
N MET A 89 -5.94 3.49 1.66
CA MET A 89 -4.50 3.77 1.53
C MET A 89 -4.16 4.50 0.23
N ARG A 90 -4.75 4.08 -0.90
CA ARG A 90 -4.56 4.76 -2.19
C ARG A 90 -5.08 6.20 -2.17
N SER A 91 -6.27 6.44 -1.64
CA SER A 91 -6.81 7.80 -1.62
C SER A 91 -6.05 8.74 -0.69
N LEU A 92 -5.46 8.21 0.39
CA LEU A 92 -4.51 8.97 1.21
C LEU A 92 -3.22 9.30 0.47
N ALA A 93 -2.73 8.45 -0.43
CA ALA A 93 -1.57 8.77 -1.27
C ALA A 93 -1.87 9.89 -2.28
N ASP A 94 -3.14 10.08 -2.66
CA ASP A 94 -3.58 11.06 -3.66
C ASP A 94 -3.84 12.47 -3.09
N VAL A 95 -4.05 12.63 -1.78
CA VAL A 95 -4.33 13.96 -1.19
C VAL A 95 -3.13 14.91 -1.33
N SER A 96 -3.36 16.22 -1.29
CA SER A 96 -2.28 17.21 -1.31
C SER A 96 -1.46 17.20 -0.01
N CYS A 97 -0.21 17.66 -0.05
CA CYS A 97 0.62 17.77 1.16
C CYS A 97 0.03 18.73 2.20
N ALA A 98 -0.69 19.79 1.78
CA ALA A 98 -1.43 20.65 2.68
C ALA A 98 -2.54 19.91 3.43
N GLN A 99 -3.27 19.03 2.74
CA GLN A 99 -4.30 18.17 3.36
C GLN A 99 -3.69 17.10 4.27
N MET A 100 -2.53 16.55 3.88
CA MET A 100 -1.81 15.55 4.69
C MET A 100 -1.21 16.14 5.97
N GLN A 101 -0.80 17.40 5.94
CA GLN A 101 -0.24 18.12 7.10
C GLN A 101 -1.32 18.78 7.97
N ALA A 102 -2.56 18.88 7.48
CA ALA A 102 -3.67 19.34 8.30
C ALA A 102 -3.86 18.38 9.48
N SER A 103 -4.16 18.91 10.67
CA SER A 103 -4.27 18.09 11.89
C SER A 103 -5.37 17.03 11.74
N GLY A 104 -4.99 15.74 11.75
CA GLY A 104 -5.88 14.59 11.65
C GLY A 104 -5.53 13.66 10.47
N ASN A 105 -6.17 12.48 10.41
CA ASN A 105 -6.13 11.68 9.17
C ASN A 105 -6.87 12.48 8.08
N PRO A 106 -6.33 12.57 6.85
CA PRO A 106 -7.05 13.20 5.74
C PRO A 106 -8.41 12.52 5.59
N PRO A 107 -9.54 13.24 5.72
CA PRO A 107 -10.86 12.63 5.67
C PRO A 107 -11.21 12.35 4.21
N THR A 108 -10.72 11.23 3.69
CA THR A 108 -11.10 10.73 2.38
C THR A 108 -12.41 9.93 2.51
N ALA A 109 -13.19 9.90 1.43
CA ALA A 109 -14.43 9.15 1.40
C ALA A 109 -14.17 7.64 1.55
N GLU A 110 -13.05 7.15 1.03
CA GLU A 110 -12.65 5.75 1.05
C GLU A 110 -12.26 5.29 2.46
N CYS A 111 -11.53 6.12 3.22
CA CYS A 111 -11.22 5.81 4.61
C CYS A 111 -12.47 5.85 5.49
N THR A 112 -13.40 6.77 5.24
CA THR A 112 -14.70 6.79 5.91
C THR A 112 -15.49 5.50 5.64
N ALA A 113 -15.53 5.06 4.38
CA ALA A 113 -16.21 3.81 4.00
C ALA A 113 -15.55 2.57 4.64
N TYR A 114 -14.21 2.55 4.72
CA TYR A 114 -13.47 1.50 5.43
C TYR A 114 -13.85 1.43 6.91
N GLU A 115 -13.82 2.56 7.63
CA GLU A 115 -14.18 2.63 9.05
C GLU A 115 -15.64 2.22 9.30
N GLU A 116 -16.57 2.67 8.46
CA GLU A 116 -17.97 2.26 8.54
C GLU A 116 -18.13 0.75 8.37
N LYS A 117 -17.43 0.16 7.39
CA LYS A 117 -17.50 -1.28 7.15
C LYS A 117 -16.88 -2.06 8.31
N ALA A 118 -15.74 -1.61 8.82
CA ALA A 118 -15.07 -2.23 9.97
C ALA A 118 -15.99 -2.24 11.20
N ARG A 119 -16.63 -1.10 11.49
CA ARG A 119 -17.62 -0.97 12.58
C ARG A 119 -18.84 -1.88 12.40
N LYS A 120 -19.37 -1.96 11.18
CA LYS A 120 -20.51 -2.86 10.88
C LYS A 120 -20.14 -4.33 11.10
N LEU A 121 -18.93 -4.73 10.71
CA LEU A 121 -18.46 -6.11 10.90
C LEU A 121 -18.18 -6.44 12.37
N SER A 122 -17.59 -5.51 13.14
CA SER A 122 -17.39 -5.72 14.58
C SER A 122 -18.70 -5.87 15.34
N MET A 123 -19.74 -5.11 14.97
CA MET A 123 -21.07 -5.23 15.56
C MET A 123 -21.78 -6.55 15.16
N ALA A 124 -21.51 -7.08 13.97
CA ALA A 124 -22.11 -8.33 13.51
C ALA A 124 -21.52 -9.57 14.20
N THR A 125 -20.24 -9.50 14.60
CA THR A 125 -19.57 -10.60 15.34
C THR A 125 -19.95 -10.66 16.82
N ASP A 126 -20.58 -9.62 17.36
CA ASP A 126 -21.04 -9.52 18.76
C ASP A 126 -22.52 -9.92 18.95
N THR A 127 -23.15 -10.52 17.94
CA THR A 127 -24.54 -10.99 18.05
C THR A 127 -24.54 -12.41 18.63
N PRO A 128 -25.13 -12.65 19.84
CA PRO A 128 -25.13 -13.96 20.51
C PRO A 128 -25.93 -15.04 19.76
#